data_AF-A0A9D0HQ05-F1
#
_entry.id   AF-A0A9D0HQ05-F1
#
_cell.length_a   1.000
_cell.length_b   1.000
_cell.length_c   1.000
_cell.angle_alpha   90.00
_cell.angle_beta   90.00
_cell.angle_gamma   90.00
#
_symmetry.space_group_name_H-M   'P 1'
#
loop_
_entity.id
_entity.type
_entity.pdbx_description
1 polymer ?
#
loop_
_entity_poly.entity_id
_entity_poly.type
_entity_poly.pdbx_seq_one_letter_code
_entity_poly.pdbx_strand_id
1 'polypeptide(L)'
;MSDQNNKNDNNFFKDNPLIAFAIFSVVVIVIFKLFIGNSESMGTFNTTNSAAVQTKKVSYSEIKELVKSDKIKELKITPTVIEAIGNGVAGQTRFVAEKIPASDPTFVPLLDKHNVKYIGVMGGGLMADLLSSILPILLFFGIWIFLAKRMSKGVGGGILGVGKAGKLINSEKPDVKFDDVAGVDEAKDEVKEIVDFLKYPERYIELGAKIPKGVLLVGPPGTGKTLLAKAVAGEASVPFFSVSGSSFIEMFVGVGASRVRDLFEQAKKEAPAIIF
;
A
#
# COMPACT_ATOMS: atom_id res chain seq x y z
N MET A 1 8.52 -36.81 22.32
CA MET A 1 7.05 -36.66 22.20
C MET A 1 6.76 -35.16 22.27
N SER A 2 6.62 -34.49 21.12
CA SER A 2 5.34 -34.11 20.47
C SER A 2 4.61 -33.03 21.29
N ASP A 3 4.28 -31.83 20.81
CA ASP A 3 3.84 -31.43 19.46
C ASP A 3 3.91 -29.91 19.22
N GLN A 4 3.78 -29.56 17.94
CA GLN A 4 3.82 -28.25 17.29
C GLN A 4 2.67 -27.27 17.64
N ASN A 5 2.93 -25.96 17.55
CA ASN A 5 2.09 -24.88 16.94
C ASN A 5 2.76 -23.51 17.21
N ASN A 6 3.43 -22.79 16.30
CA ASN A 6 3.11 -22.26 14.97
C ASN A 6 2.01 -21.18 14.92
N LYS A 7 2.37 -20.06 14.26
CA LYS A 7 1.54 -18.98 13.64
C LYS A 7 0.99 -17.87 14.56
N ASN A 8 1.07 -16.56 14.26
CA ASN A 8 1.12 -15.83 12.99
C ASN A 8 1.70 -14.42 13.17
N ASP A 9 2.93 -14.17 12.72
CA ASP A 9 3.42 -12.81 12.41
C ASP A 9 3.14 -12.56 10.92
N ASN A 10 1.86 -12.45 10.56
CA ASN A 10 1.46 -12.34 9.14
C ASN A 10 1.66 -10.92 8.65
N ASN A 11 2.84 -10.63 8.11
CA ASN A 11 2.98 -9.56 7.13
C ASN A 11 2.31 -10.06 5.84
N PHE A 12 0.99 -10.01 5.82
CA PHE A 12 0.14 -10.53 4.74
C PHE A 12 0.59 -10.14 3.32
N PHE A 13 1.17 -8.96 3.16
CA PHE A 13 1.71 -8.47 1.89
C PHE A 13 3.17 -8.92 1.58
N LYS A 14 3.95 -9.28 2.60
CA LYS A 14 5.33 -9.78 2.46
C LYS A 14 5.37 -11.31 2.33
N ASP A 15 4.49 -11.99 3.05
CA ASP A 15 4.44 -13.45 3.12
C ASP A 15 3.72 -14.05 1.91
N ASN A 16 2.82 -13.28 1.28
CA ASN A 16 2.09 -13.70 0.10
C ASN A 16 2.14 -12.63 -1.01
N PRO A 17 3.23 -12.58 -1.81
CA PRO A 17 3.34 -11.62 -2.92
C PRO A 17 2.20 -11.76 -3.94
N LEU A 18 1.59 -12.94 -4.06
CA LEU A 18 0.43 -13.20 -4.91
C LEU A 18 -0.85 -12.51 -4.41
N ILE A 19 -1.04 -12.40 -3.10
CA ILE A 19 -2.24 -11.76 -2.54
C ILE A 19 -2.09 -10.24 -2.55
N ALA A 20 -0.89 -9.74 -2.27
CA ALA A 20 -0.53 -8.35 -2.53
C ALA A 20 -0.76 -8.00 -4.01
N PHE A 21 -0.40 -8.91 -4.91
CA PHE A 21 -0.62 -8.76 -6.34
C PHE A 21 -2.12 -8.67 -6.69
N ALA A 22 -2.93 -9.57 -6.13
CA ALA A 22 -4.37 -9.60 -6.36
C ALA A 22 -5.06 -8.31 -5.87
N ILE A 23 -4.71 -7.81 -4.68
CA ILE A 23 -5.31 -6.59 -4.12
C ILE A 23 -4.95 -5.36 -4.95
N PHE A 24 -3.67 -5.19 -5.31
CA PHE A 24 -3.26 -4.07 -6.15
C PHE A 24 -3.87 -4.16 -7.56
N SER A 25 -4.00 -5.37 -8.11
CA SER A 25 -4.69 -5.58 -9.39
C SER A 25 -6.16 -5.18 -9.31
N VAL A 26 -6.86 -5.51 -8.23
CA VAL A 26 -8.25 -5.07 -8.00
C VAL A 26 -8.33 -3.55 -7.90
N VAL A 27 -7.45 -2.91 -7.13
CA VAL A 27 -7.40 -1.45 -7.00
C VAL A 27 -7.16 -0.77 -8.34
N VAL A 28 -6.24 -1.30 -9.16
CA VAL A 28 -5.98 -0.75 -10.49
C VAL A 28 -7.13 -1.01 -11.44
N ILE A 29 -7.77 -2.18 -11.41
CA ILE A 29 -8.98 -2.45 -12.20
C ILE A 29 -10.09 -1.47 -11.82
N VAL A 30 -10.23 -1.14 -10.53
CA VAL A 30 -11.20 -0.15 -10.04
C VAL A 30 -10.82 1.25 -10.52
N ILE A 31 -9.56 1.67 -10.42
CA ILE A 31 -9.09 2.98 -10.93
C ILE A 31 -9.23 3.06 -12.45
N PHE A 32 -8.92 1.98 -13.16
CA PHE A 32 -9.06 1.86 -14.60
C PHE A 32 -10.54 1.91 -14.99
N LYS A 33 -11.43 1.22 -14.26
CA LYS A 33 -12.89 1.37 -14.43
C LYS A 33 -13.39 2.76 -14.04
N LEU A 34 -12.73 3.49 -13.15
CA LEU A 34 -13.10 4.87 -12.82
C LEU A 34 -12.63 5.86 -13.91
N PHE A 35 -11.47 5.62 -14.52
CA PHE A 35 -10.91 6.45 -15.58
C PHE A 35 -11.46 6.12 -16.98
N ILE A 36 -11.79 4.86 -17.25
CA ILE A 36 -12.25 4.34 -18.55
C ILE A 36 -13.70 3.86 -18.50
N GLY A 37 -14.22 3.46 -17.34
CA GLY A 37 -15.66 3.15 -17.21
C GLY A 37 -16.56 4.38 -17.22
N ASN A 38 -15.98 5.59 -17.23
CA ASN A 38 -16.68 6.83 -17.60
C ASN A 38 -16.52 7.20 -19.08
N SER A 39 -15.71 6.44 -19.85
CA SER A 39 -15.65 6.57 -21.30
C SER A 39 -16.59 5.56 -21.97
N GLU A 40 -17.90 5.79 -21.87
CA GLU A 40 -18.75 5.68 -23.06
C GLU A 40 -18.43 6.83 -24.03
N SER A 41 -17.17 7.01 -24.40
CA SER A 41 -16.77 7.93 -25.48
C SER A 41 -15.28 7.79 -25.71
N MET A 42 -14.91 6.90 -26.63
CA MET A 42 -13.80 7.23 -27.52
C MET A 42 -14.37 7.32 -28.93
N GLY A 43 -15.02 8.45 -29.17
CA GLY A 43 -15.54 8.89 -30.45
C GLY A 43 -15.97 10.35 -30.29
N THR A 44 -15.04 11.26 -30.55
CA THR A 44 -15.22 12.72 -30.53
C THR A 44 -16.59 13.16 -31.04
N PHE A 45 -17.47 13.65 -30.16
CA PHE A 45 -18.37 14.76 -30.50
C PHE A 45 -18.92 15.46 -29.24
N ASN A 46 -18.73 16.78 -29.20
CA ASN A 46 -19.42 17.66 -28.28
C ASN A 46 -20.94 17.60 -28.54
N THR A 47 -21.71 17.02 -27.63
CA THR A 47 -23.12 17.37 -27.47
C THR A 47 -23.45 17.37 -25.99
N THR A 48 -23.66 18.59 -25.51
CA THR A 48 -24.30 18.94 -24.26
C THR A 48 -25.60 18.16 -24.07
N ASN A 49 -25.86 17.78 -22.82
CA ASN A 49 -27.07 17.14 -22.28
C ASN A 49 -27.17 15.62 -22.46
N SER A 50 -26.70 14.93 -21.43
CA SER A 50 -27.00 13.54 -21.11
C SER A 50 -28.51 13.32 -20.93
N ALA A 51 -29.17 12.81 -21.97
CA ALA A 51 -30.29 11.89 -21.82
C ALA A 51 -29.75 10.50 -22.16
N ALA A 52 -29.95 9.54 -21.25
CA ALA A 52 -29.44 8.17 -21.39
C ALA A 52 -29.82 7.55 -22.74
N VAL A 53 -28.84 7.39 -23.62
CA VAL A 53 -29.00 6.73 -24.92
C VAL A 53 -29.07 5.24 -24.66
N GLN A 54 -30.27 4.66 -24.63
CA GLN A 54 -30.43 3.22 -24.48
C GLN A 54 -29.90 2.52 -25.75
N THR A 55 -28.91 1.65 -25.57
CA THR A 55 -28.32 0.85 -26.65
C THR A 55 -29.07 -0.49 -26.75
N LYS A 56 -29.85 -0.68 -27.82
CA LYS A 56 -30.56 -1.95 -28.10
C LYS A 56 -29.81 -2.72 -29.19
N LYS A 57 -29.31 -3.92 -28.86
CA LYS A 57 -28.75 -4.85 -29.86
C LYS A 57 -29.93 -5.41 -30.67
N VAL A 58 -29.93 -5.15 -31.97
CA VAL A 58 -31.00 -5.57 -32.89
C VAL A 58 -30.41 -6.36 -34.05
N SER A 59 -31.23 -7.21 -34.66
CA SER A 59 -30.80 -7.97 -35.85
C SER A 59 -30.73 -7.06 -37.09
N TYR A 60 -29.95 -7.45 -38.09
CA TYR A 60 -29.86 -6.71 -39.36
C TYR A 60 -31.23 -6.55 -40.05
N SER A 61 -32.08 -7.57 -39.97
CA SER A 61 -33.45 -7.54 -40.50
C SER A 61 -34.35 -6.56 -39.75
N GLU A 62 -34.20 -6.46 -38.43
CA GLU A 62 -34.92 -5.50 -37.59
C GLU A 62 -34.49 -4.05 -37.92
N ILE A 63 -33.21 -3.82 -38.25
CA ILE A 63 -32.78 -2.51 -38.77
C ILE A 63 -33.46 -2.20 -40.12
N LYS A 64 -33.56 -3.16 -41.05
CA LYS A 64 -34.27 -2.95 -42.32
C LYS A 64 -35.74 -2.61 -42.11
N GLU A 65 -36.41 -3.25 -41.16
CA GLU A 65 -37.79 -2.94 -40.80
C GLU A 65 -37.92 -1.55 -40.17
N LEU A 66 -36.99 -1.18 -39.29
CA LEU A 66 -36.96 0.13 -38.66
C LEU A 66 -36.72 1.26 -39.66
N VAL A 67 -35.89 1.02 -40.70
CA VAL A 67 -35.72 1.93 -41.85
C VAL A 67 -37.03 2.07 -42.62
N LYS A 68 -37.71 0.95 -42.95
CA LYS A 68 -39.00 0.98 -43.66
C LYS A 68 -40.09 1.71 -42.87
N SER A 69 -39.99 1.74 -41.54
CA SER A 69 -40.94 2.41 -40.65
C SER A 69 -40.62 3.89 -40.38
N ASP A 70 -39.63 4.48 -41.06
CA ASP A 70 -39.16 5.87 -40.90
C ASP A 70 -38.73 6.25 -39.46
N LYS A 71 -38.35 5.26 -38.65
CA LYS A 71 -37.97 5.48 -37.25
C LYS A 71 -36.49 5.81 -37.07
N ILE A 72 -35.70 5.86 -38.14
CA ILE A 72 -34.24 6.06 -38.10
C ILE A 72 -33.88 7.40 -38.75
N LYS A 73 -33.05 8.20 -38.08
CA LYS A 73 -32.60 9.52 -38.55
C LYS A 73 -31.20 9.48 -39.17
N GLU A 74 -30.30 8.71 -38.56
CA GLU A 74 -28.90 8.63 -38.97
C GLU A 74 -28.38 7.18 -38.87
N LEU A 75 -27.52 6.80 -39.82
CA LEU A 75 -26.88 5.49 -39.88
C LEU A 75 -25.35 5.65 -39.99
N LYS A 76 -24.60 4.97 -39.12
CA LYS A 76 -23.15 4.82 -39.25
C LYS A 76 -22.84 3.40 -39.71
N ILE A 77 -22.14 3.30 -40.82
CA ILE A 77 -21.75 2.02 -41.40
C ILE A 77 -20.25 1.82 -41.18
N THR A 78 -19.92 0.88 -40.31
CA THR A 78 -18.55 0.40 -40.06
C THR A 78 -18.36 -0.91 -40.86
N PRO A 79 -17.12 -1.32 -41.18
CA PRO A 79 -16.87 -2.60 -41.88
C PRO A 79 -17.45 -3.83 -41.18
N THR A 80 -17.63 -3.77 -39.86
CA THR A 80 -18.06 -4.90 -39.01
C THR A 80 -19.45 -4.72 -38.40
N VAL A 81 -19.95 -3.48 -38.25
CA VAL A 81 -21.16 -3.17 -37.49
C VAL A 81 -21.91 -2.01 -38.16
N ILE A 82 -23.24 -2.05 -38.12
CA ILE A 82 -24.13 -0.95 -38.50
C ILE A 82 -24.76 -0.38 -37.23
N GLU A 83 -24.59 0.91 -37.01
CA GLU A 83 -25.22 1.63 -35.92
C GLU A 83 -26.28 2.57 -36.47
N ALA A 84 -27.51 2.46 -35.99
CA ALA A 84 -28.62 3.33 -36.37
C ALA A 84 -29.09 4.16 -35.16
N ILE A 85 -29.35 5.44 -35.37
CA ILE A 85 -29.91 6.33 -34.34
C ILE A 85 -31.39 6.53 -34.68
N GLY A 86 -32.26 6.06 -33.79
CA GLY A 86 -33.70 6.21 -33.92
C GLY A 86 -34.22 7.54 -33.39
N ASN A 87 -35.27 8.08 -34.02
CA ASN A 87 -36.06 9.18 -33.49
C ASN A 87 -37.09 8.64 -32.49
N GLY A 88 -36.66 8.42 -31.24
CA GLY A 88 -37.55 8.19 -30.11
C GLY A 88 -37.91 9.51 -29.44
N VAL A 89 -39.18 9.73 -29.11
CA VAL A 89 -39.72 10.93 -28.43
C VAL A 89 -39.24 11.05 -26.97
N ALA A 90 -38.38 10.14 -26.48
CA ALA A 90 -37.83 10.15 -25.13
C ALA A 90 -36.36 9.66 -25.10
N GLY A 91 -35.48 10.39 -25.76
CA GLY A 91 -34.04 10.09 -25.80
C GLY A 91 -33.64 9.28 -27.03
N GLN A 92 -32.53 9.66 -27.65
CA GLN A 92 -31.99 9.03 -28.85
C GLN A 92 -31.75 7.54 -28.55
N THR A 93 -32.38 6.63 -29.28
CA THR A 93 -32.19 5.18 -29.09
C THR A 93 -31.14 4.71 -30.08
N ARG A 94 -30.03 4.13 -29.59
CA ARG A 94 -28.94 3.63 -30.42
C ARG A 94 -29.18 2.15 -30.70
N PHE A 95 -29.43 1.83 -31.96
CA PHE A 95 -29.59 0.47 -32.44
C PHE A 95 -28.26 0.01 -33.02
N VAL A 96 -27.77 -1.15 -32.59
CA VAL A 96 -26.49 -1.70 -33.08
C VAL A 96 -26.74 -3.10 -33.61
N ALA A 97 -26.42 -3.33 -34.90
CA ALA A 97 -26.46 -4.64 -35.53
C ALA A 97 -25.11 -4.98 -36.15
N GLU A 98 -24.73 -6.25 -36.07
CA GLU A 98 -23.55 -6.77 -36.73
C GLU A 98 -23.79 -6.82 -38.25
N LYS A 99 -22.83 -6.31 -39.04
CA LYS A 99 -22.96 -6.30 -40.50
C LYS A 99 -22.65 -7.71 -41.01
N ILE A 100 -23.65 -8.37 -41.59
CA ILE A 100 -23.42 -9.64 -42.31
C ILE A 100 -22.51 -9.32 -43.52
N PRO A 101 -21.40 -10.07 -43.73
CA PRO A 101 -20.43 -9.78 -44.78
C PRO A 101 -20.96 -10.30 -46.12
N ALA A 102 -21.82 -9.54 -46.77
CA ALA A 102 -22.03 -9.57 -48.21
C ALA A 102 -22.68 -8.24 -48.57
N SER A 103 -22.05 -7.46 -49.45
CA SER A 103 -22.59 -6.22 -49.97
C SER A 103 -23.99 -6.45 -50.52
N ASP A 104 -25.02 -6.17 -49.74
CA ASP A 104 -26.41 -6.22 -50.17
C ASP A 104 -26.67 -4.97 -51.05
N PRO A 105 -26.76 -5.13 -52.38
CA PRO A 105 -26.88 -4.00 -53.30
C PRO A 105 -28.25 -3.31 -53.18
N THR A 106 -29.19 -3.89 -52.42
CA THR A 106 -30.52 -3.31 -52.17
C THR A 106 -30.58 -2.40 -50.96
N PHE A 107 -29.56 -2.42 -50.10
CA PHE A 107 -29.59 -1.69 -48.83
C PHE A 107 -29.37 -0.19 -49.00
N VAL A 108 -28.40 0.24 -49.81
CA VAL A 108 -28.15 1.67 -50.07
C VAL A 108 -29.34 2.36 -50.77
N PRO A 109 -29.95 1.79 -51.82
CA PRO A 109 -31.16 2.35 -52.44
C PRO A 109 -32.36 2.47 -51.48
N LEU A 110 -32.49 1.56 -50.51
CA LEU A 110 -33.53 1.63 -49.47
C LEU A 110 -33.29 2.81 -48.51
N LEU A 111 -32.04 3.13 -48.19
CA LEU A 111 -31.68 4.28 -47.36
C LEU A 111 -31.92 5.61 -48.09
N ASP A 112 -31.58 5.65 -49.39
CA ASP A 112 -31.82 6.82 -50.24
C ASP A 112 -33.33 7.09 -50.42
N LYS A 113 -34.14 6.03 -50.57
CA LYS A 113 -35.61 6.15 -50.69
C LYS A 113 -36.28 6.70 -49.44
N HIS A 114 -35.72 6.42 -48.26
CA HIS A 114 -36.23 6.87 -46.96
C HIS A 114 -35.44 8.06 -46.38
N ASN A 115 -34.58 8.70 -47.20
CA ASN A 115 -33.88 9.94 -46.87
C ASN A 115 -33.02 9.86 -45.58
N VAL A 116 -32.45 8.68 -45.30
CA VAL A 116 -31.64 8.45 -44.10
C VAL A 116 -30.20 8.88 -44.36
N LYS A 117 -29.65 9.79 -43.55
CA LYS A 117 -28.26 10.22 -43.65
C LYS A 117 -27.33 9.09 -43.19
N TYR A 118 -26.40 8.69 -44.05
CA TYR A 118 -25.39 7.68 -43.71
C TYR A 118 -23.96 8.21 -43.81
N ILE A 119 -23.09 7.76 -42.90
CA ILE A 119 -21.65 8.09 -42.90
C ILE A 119 -20.87 6.77 -42.83
N GLY A 120 -19.90 6.60 -43.74
CA GLY A 120 -18.93 5.53 -43.69
C GLY A 120 -17.77 5.91 -42.78
N VAL A 121 -17.55 5.13 -41.72
CA VAL A 121 -16.38 5.30 -40.85
C VAL A 121 -15.43 4.12 -41.08
N MET A 122 -14.17 4.41 -41.40
CA MET A 122 -13.13 3.38 -41.37
C MET A 122 -12.89 3.07 -39.90
N GLY A 123 -13.26 1.84 -39.49
CA GLY A 123 -12.81 1.31 -38.20
C GLY A 123 -11.28 1.35 -38.17
N GLY A 124 -10.71 1.67 -37.01
CA GLY A 124 -9.27 1.56 -36.80
C GLY A 124 -8.80 0.19 -37.30
N GLY A 125 -7.67 0.15 -38.00
CA GLY A 125 -7.13 -1.14 -38.44
C GLY A 125 -6.93 -2.04 -37.22
N LEU A 126 -7.09 -3.37 -37.38
CA LEU A 126 -6.92 -4.34 -36.28
C LEU A 126 -5.60 -4.14 -35.51
N MET A 127 -4.55 -3.68 -36.18
CA MET A 127 -3.27 -3.30 -35.55
C MET A 127 -3.38 -2.08 -34.63
N ALA A 128 -4.14 -1.04 -34.98
CA ALA A 128 -4.35 0.14 -34.16
C ALA A 128 -5.20 -0.18 -32.91
N ASP A 129 -6.20 -1.05 -33.06
CA ASP A 129 -7.03 -1.52 -31.95
C ASP A 129 -6.22 -2.42 -31.00
N LEU A 130 -5.37 -3.31 -31.53
CA LEU A 130 -4.47 -4.12 -30.71
C LEU A 130 -3.42 -3.27 -29.98
N LEU A 131 -2.81 -2.30 -30.66
CA LEU A 131 -1.77 -1.45 -30.05
C LEU A 131 -2.35 -0.53 -28.96
N SER A 132 -3.53 0.04 -29.19
CA SER A 132 -4.23 0.85 -28.17
C SER A 132 -4.72 0.02 -26.98
N SER A 133 -5.02 -1.27 -27.18
CA SER A 133 -5.38 -2.21 -26.11
C SER A 133 -4.18 -2.72 -25.31
N ILE A 134 -3.02 -2.93 -25.95
CA ILE A 134 -1.80 -3.42 -25.30
C ILE A 134 -1.06 -2.30 -24.53
N LEU A 135 -1.12 -1.06 -24.99
CA LEU A 135 -0.36 0.06 -24.41
C LEU A 135 -0.65 0.31 -22.91
N PRO A 136 -1.91 0.28 -22.43
CA PRO A 136 -2.21 0.37 -21.01
C PRO A 136 -1.65 -0.79 -20.19
N ILE A 137 -1.66 -2.01 -20.76
CA ILE A 137 -1.15 -3.23 -20.11
C ILE A 137 0.37 -3.11 -19.94
N LEU A 138 1.09 -2.68 -20.99
CA LEU A 138 2.53 -2.46 -20.91
C LEU A 138 2.91 -1.36 -19.92
N LEU A 139 2.17 -0.26 -19.91
CA LEU A 139 2.39 0.84 -18.97
C LEU A 139 2.15 0.38 -17.52
N PHE A 140 1.13 -0.44 -17.30
CA PHE A 140 0.86 -1.07 -16.01
C PHE A 140 2.01 -1.97 -15.55
N PHE A 141 2.47 -2.90 -16.39
CA PHE A 141 3.61 -3.76 -16.07
C PHE A 141 4.91 -2.97 -15.87
N GLY A 142 5.13 -1.90 -16.64
CA GLY A 142 6.27 -1.00 -16.49
C GLY A 142 6.27 -0.29 -15.14
N ILE A 143 5.14 0.32 -14.76
CA ILE A 143 4.97 0.95 -13.44
C ILE A 143 5.11 -0.09 -12.35
N TRP A 144 4.54 -1.29 -12.50
CA TRP A 144 4.65 -2.37 -11.52
C TRP A 144 6.11 -2.74 -11.24
N ILE A 145 6.88 -3.02 -12.29
CA ILE A 145 8.28 -3.44 -12.16
C ILE A 145 9.10 -2.30 -11.55
N PHE A 146 8.83 -1.05 -11.94
CA PHE A 146 9.48 0.12 -11.37
C PHE A 146 9.16 0.30 -9.88
N LEU A 147 7.88 0.16 -9.48
CA LEU A 147 7.43 0.28 -8.10
C LEU A 147 7.93 -0.88 -7.23
N ALA A 148 7.90 -2.12 -7.75
CA ALA A 148 8.41 -3.30 -7.05
C ALA A 148 9.93 -3.22 -6.83
N LYS A 149 10.68 -2.73 -7.83
CA LYS A 149 12.13 -2.46 -7.67
C LYS A 149 12.40 -1.36 -6.66
N ARG A 150 11.52 -0.35 -6.54
CA ARG A 150 11.66 0.73 -5.53
C ARG A 150 11.23 0.29 -4.13
N MET A 151 10.18 -0.51 -4.01
CA MET A 151 9.69 -1.02 -2.73
C MET A 151 10.65 -2.06 -2.11
N SER A 152 11.30 -2.89 -2.92
CA SER A 152 12.29 -3.87 -2.42
C SER A 152 13.62 -3.24 -2.00
N LYS A 153 14.03 -2.11 -2.58
CA LYS A 153 15.28 -1.41 -2.23
C LYS A 153 15.15 -0.24 -1.26
N GLY A 154 13.94 0.20 -0.89
CA GLY A 154 13.77 1.41 -0.08
C GLY A 154 12.53 1.51 0.80
N VAL A 155 11.71 0.46 0.94
CA VAL A 155 10.49 0.51 1.76
C VAL A 155 10.56 -0.56 2.86
N GLY A 156 11.50 -0.32 3.78
CA GLY A 156 11.49 -0.88 5.14
C GLY A 156 10.58 -0.11 6.10
N GLY A 157 9.71 0.78 5.61
CA GLY A 157 8.79 1.54 6.45
C GLY A 157 7.92 2.47 5.63
N GLY A 158 6.62 2.18 5.52
CA GLY A 158 5.66 3.09 4.91
C GLY A 158 4.31 2.46 4.58
N ILE A 159 3.27 3.01 5.20
CA ILE A 159 1.81 2.91 4.92
C ILE A 159 1.03 1.72 5.53
N LEU A 160 1.65 0.59 5.90
CA LEU A 160 0.96 -0.50 6.63
C LEU A 160 1.66 -0.92 7.94
N GLY A 161 2.59 -0.11 8.45
CA GLY A 161 3.44 -0.40 9.61
C GLY A 161 2.81 -0.15 11.00
N VAL A 162 1.49 -0.25 11.14
CA VAL A 162 0.84 -0.23 12.46
C VAL A 162 1.08 -1.59 13.11
N GLY A 163 2.21 -1.73 13.82
CA GLY A 163 2.49 -2.92 14.63
C GLY A 163 3.97 -3.30 14.76
N LYS A 164 4.85 -2.81 13.88
CA LYS A 164 6.30 -3.10 13.95
C LYS A 164 7.19 -1.87 13.82
N ALA A 165 6.65 -0.70 14.16
CA ALA A 165 7.48 0.44 14.56
C ALA A 165 7.83 0.27 16.04
N GLY A 166 8.66 -0.72 16.35
CA GLY A 166 9.60 -0.53 17.43
C GLY A 166 10.40 0.70 17.01
N LYS A 167 10.07 1.88 17.57
CA LYS A 167 10.98 3.02 17.57
C LYS A 167 12.31 2.39 17.95
N LEU A 168 13.26 2.32 17.00
CA LEU A 168 14.58 1.73 17.25
C LEU A 168 15.01 2.30 18.59
N ILE A 169 15.06 1.45 19.62
CA ILE A 169 15.44 1.89 20.95
C ILE A 169 16.93 2.06 20.83
N ASN A 170 17.34 3.21 20.29
CA ASN A 170 18.72 3.48 19.97
C ASN A 170 19.48 3.52 21.29
N SER A 171 20.42 2.60 21.41
CA SER A 171 21.44 2.64 22.44
C SER A 171 22.31 3.88 22.24
N GLU A 172 22.46 4.68 23.29
CA GLU A 172 23.46 5.75 23.36
C GLU A 172 24.72 5.18 24.03
N LYS A 173 25.92 5.62 23.62
CA LYS A 173 27.13 5.44 24.43
C LYS A 173 27.47 6.78 25.07
N PRO A 174 27.00 7.05 26.30
CA PRO A 174 27.23 8.33 26.95
C PRO A 174 28.71 8.49 27.30
N ASP A 175 29.23 9.71 27.14
CA ASP A 175 30.61 10.09 27.52
C ASP A 175 30.68 10.78 28.89
N VAL A 176 29.57 10.75 29.65
CA VAL A 176 29.46 11.34 30.98
C VAL A 176 30.20 10.45 31.99
N LYS A 177 30.96 11.05 32.90
CA LYS A 177 31.75 10.35 33.92
C LYS A 177 31.30 10.69 35.34
N PHE A 178 31.84 10.00 36.35
CA PHE A 178 31.53 10.32 37.74
C PHE A 178 31.98 11.72 38.18
N ASP A 179 32.97 12.27 37.48
CA ASP A 179 33.45 13.64 37.70
C ASP A 179 32.42 14.70 37.31
N ASP A 180 31.50 14.37 36.39
CA ASP A 180 30.43 15.28 35.93
C ASP A 180 29.22 15.31 36.88
N VAL A 181 29.19 14.44 37.89
CA VAL A 181 28.11 14.34 38.88
C VAL A 181 28.61 14.94 40.19
N ALA A 182 27.90 15.89 40.80
CA ALA A 182 28.33 16.53 42.04
C ALA A 182 27.38 16.25 43.22
N GLY A 183 27.92 16.19 44.44
CA GLY A 183 27.16 16.22 45.70
C GLY A 183 26.42 14.94 46.08
N VAL A 184 26.81 13.79 45.54
CA VAL A 184 26.17 12.47 45.81
C VAL A 184 27.24 11.38 46.00
N ASP A 185 28.20 11.63 46.87
CA ASP A 185 29.40 10.78 47.01
C ASP A 185 29.07 9.38 47.55
N GLU A 186 28.11 9.26 48.47
CA GLU A 186 27.64 7.97 48.99
C GLU A 186 27.00 7.13 47.88
N ALA A 187 26.14 7.74 47.06
CA ALA A 187 25.48 7.05 45.95
C ALA A 187 26.49 6.65 44.86
N LYS A 188 27.51 7.48 44.61
CA LYS A 188 28.61 7.14 43.69
C LYS A 188 29.37 5.90 44.16
N ASP A 189 29.67 5.80 45.46
CA ASP A 189 30.40 4.66 46.02
C ASP A 189 29.60 3.35 45.87
N GLU A 190 28.28 3.38 46.06
CA GLU A 190 27.43 2.20 45.82
C GLU A 190 27.41 1.79 44.34
N VAL A 191 27.30 2.76 43.41
CA VAL A 191 27.25 2.42 41.98
C VAL A 191 28.63 2.10 41.36
N LYS A 192 29.74 2.41 42.05
CA LYS A 192 31.09 1.99 41.61
C LYS A 192 31.22 0.47 41.56
N GLU A 193 30.57 -0.26 42.48
CA GLU A 193 30.54 -1.73 42.44
C GLU A 193 29.86 -2.24 41.17
N ILE A 194 28.79 -1.57 40.73
CA ILE A 194 28.08 -1.90 39.49
C ILE A 194 28.98 -1.66 38.26
N VAL A 195 29.78 -0.58 38.28
CA VAL A 195 30.75 -0.30 37.20
C VAL A 195 31.82 -1.39 37.13
N ASP A 196 32.39 -1.80 38.27
CA ASP A 196 33.42 -2.85 38.30
C ASP A 196 32.87 -4.18 37.77
N PHE A 197 31.62 -4.51 38.13
CA PHE A 197 30.92 -5.66 37.59
C PHE A 197 30.74 -5.58 36.06
N LEU A 198 30.29 -4.45 35.53
CA LEU A 198 30.08 -4.28 34.09
C LEU A 198 31.38 -4.37 33.29
N LYS A 199 32.52 -3.98 33.88
CA LYS A 199 33.85 -4.11 33.27
C LYS A 199 34.38 -5.55 33.33
N TYR A 200 34.13 -6.27 34.43
CA TYR A 200 34.70 -7.60 34.67
C TYR A 200 33.65 -8.64 35.09
N PRO A 201 32.63 -8.92 34.25
CA PRO A 201 31.51 -9.77 34.63
C PRO A 201 31.91 -11.21 34.94
N GLU A 202 32.92 -11.75 34.25
CA GLU A 202 33.39 -13.14 34.41
C GLU A 202 33.93 -13.41 35.82
N ARG A 203 34.71 -12.46 36.38
CA ARG A 203 35.30 -12.57 37.72
C ARG A 203 34.24 -12.78 38.80
N TYR A 204 33.11 -12.09 38.70
CA TYR A 204 32.02 -12.21 39.67
C TYR A 204 31.24 -13.51 39.52
N ILE A 205 31.09 -14.00 38.28
CA ILE A 205 30.42 -15.28 37.99
C ILE A 205 31.25 -16.46 38.51
N GLU A 206 32.57 -16.44 38.33
CA GLU A 206 33.49 -17.47 38.81
C GLU A 206 33.50 -17.59 40.35
N LEU A 207 33.39 -16.46 41.04
CA LEU A 207 33.30 -16.40 42.50
C LEU A 207 31.91 -16.82 43.03
N GLY A 208 30.94 -17.09 42.15
CA GLY A 208 29.57 -17.41 42.52
C GLY A 208 28.80 -16.23 43.12
N ALA A 209 29.26 -15.00 42.89
CA ALA A 209 28.61 -13.80 43.42
C ALA A 209 27.27 -13.57 42.73
N LYS A 210 26.24 -13.23 43.52
CA LYS A 210 24.90 -12.94 42.99
C LYS A 210 24.82 -11.49 42.55
N ILE A 211 24.82 -11.29 41.24
CA ILE A 211 24.80 -9.97 40.63
C ILE A 211 23.45 -9.27 40.88
N PRO A 212 23.43 -8.02 41.35
CA PRO A 212 22.20 -7.24 41.44
C PRO A 212 21.63 -7.02 40.03
N LYS A 213 20.36 -7.41 39.82
CA LYS A 213 19.71 -7.34 38.51
C LYS A 213 19.15 -5.96 38.15
N GLY A 214 19.09 -5.05 39.11
CA GLY A 214 18.54 -3.71 38.92
C GLY A 214 18.77 -2.83 40.15
N VAL A 215 18.84 -1.53 39.92
CA VAL A 215 19.05 -0.49 40.94
C VAL A 215 17.92 0.52 40.81
N LEU A 216 17.34 0.95 41.93
CA LEU A 216 16.28 1.95 41.95
C LEU A 216 16.82 3.24 42.59
N LEU A 217 16.93 4.30 41.79
CA LEU A 217 17.34 5.61 42.26
C LEU A 217 16.11 6.41 42.73
N VAL A 218 16.05 6.77 44.01
CA VAL A 218 14.93 7.51 44.61
C VAL A 218 15.37 8.90 45.03
N GLY A 219 14.52 9.91 44.80
CA GLY A 219 14.74 11.26 45.28
C GLY A 219 13.88 12.29 44.54
N PRO A 220 13.83 13.55 45.02
CA PRO A 220 13.09 14.65 44.37
C PRO A 220 13.44 14.83 42.88
N PRO A 221 12.54 15.36 42.04
CA PRO A 221 12.89 15.65 40.65
C PRO A 221 14.08 16.63 40.58
N GLY A 222 14.94 16.48 39.57
CA GLY A 222 16.10 17.37 39.37
C GLY A 222 17.38 17.01 40.15
N THR A 223 17.38 15.96 40.99
CA THR A 223 18.58 15.54 41.76
C THR A 223 19.61 14.71 40.99
N GLY A 224 19.65 14.82 39.66
CA GLY A 224 20.67 14.14 38.86
C GLY A 224 20.58 12.62 38.74
N LYS A 225 19.45 11.97 39.08
CA LYS A 225 19.29 10.50 38.96
C LYS A 225 19.64 9.95 37.57
N THR A 226 19.09 10.55 36.52
CA THR A 226 19.39 10.15 35.13
C THR A 226 20.84 10.46 34.76
N LEU A 227 21.42 11.54 35.31
CA LEU A 227 22.81 11.90 35.08
C LEU A 227 23.76 10.88 35.72
N LEU A 228 23.48 10.45 36.96
CA LEU A 228 24.22 9.39 37.64
C LEU A 228 24.14 8.06 36.87
N ALA A 229 22.95 7.68 36.38
CA ALA A 229 22.80 6.47 35.55
C ALA A 229 23.62 6.54 34.25
N LYS A 230 23.65 7.71 33.59
CA LYS A 230 24.50 7.94 32.41
C LYS A 230 25.99 7.89 32.76
N ALA A 231 26.39 8.44 33.90
CA ALA A 231 27.76 8.38 34.39
C ALA A 231 28.24 6.95 34.63
N VAL A 232 27.40 6.09 35.23
CA VAL A 232 27.70 4.65 35.40
C VAL A 232 27.93 3.97 34.05
N ALA A 233 27.09 4.27 33.05
CA ALA A 233 27.25 3.73 31.70
C ALA A 233 28.54 4.21 31.01
N GLY A 234 28.87 5.51 31.14
CA GLY A 234 30.09 6.08 30.56
C GLY A 234 31.36 5.55 31.22
N GLU A 235 31.36 5.42 32.54
CA GLU A 235 32.47 4.83 33.30
C GLU A 235 32.74 3.37 32.92
N ALA A 236 31.68 2.58 32.70
CA ALA A 236 31.78 1.22 32.20
C ALA A 236 31.97 1.13 30.68
N SER A 237 31.80 2.24 29.95
CA SER A 237 31.84 2.32 28.48
C SER A 237 30.89 1.34 27.79
N VAL A 238 29.70 1.15 28.37
CA VAL A 238 28.66 0.23 27.89
C VAL A 238 27.50 0.98 27.22
N PRO A 239 26.75 0.34 26.31
CA PRO A 239 25.54 0.90 25.75
C PRO A 239 24.48 1.24 26.83
N PHE A 240 23.82 2.37 26.66
CA PHE A 240 22.78 2.92 27.54
C PHE A 240 21.46 3.04 26.78
N PHE A 241 20.46 2.26 27.20
CA PHE A 241 19.10 2.28 26.68
C PHE A 241 18.22 3.11 27.61
N SER A 242 17.74 4.26 27.15
CA SER A 242 16.88 5.17 27.94
C SER A 242 15.43 5.08 27.48
N VAL A 243 14.53 4.62 28.35
CA VAL A 243 13.11 4.47 28.05
C VAL A 243 12.25 5.01 29.20
N SER A 244 11.35 5.95 28.87
CA SER A 244 10.40 6.45 29.86
C SER A 244 9.35 5.39 30.20
N GLY A 245 9.08 5.15 31.48
CA GLY A 245 8.03 4.22 31.94
C GLY A 245 6.64 4.54 31.38
N SER A 246 6.33 5.81 31.14
CA SER A 246 5.08 6.25 30.51
C SER A 246 4.90 5.72 29.08
N SER A 247 5.98 5.38 28.38
CA SER A 247 5.94 4.87 27.01
C SER A 247 5.39 3.44 26.89
N PHE A 248 5.22 2.74 28.02
CA PHE A 248 4.63 1.41 28.09
C PHE A 248 3.12 1.43 28.41
N ILE A 249 2.57 2.60 28.77
CA ILE A 249 1.14 2.76 29.07
C ILE A 249 0.44 3.13 27.76
N GLU A 250 -0.33 2.19 27.21
CA GLU A 250 -1.07 2.40 25.97
C GLU A 250 -2.52 1.94 26.08
N MET A 251 -3.38 2.47 25.20
CA MET A 251 -4.81 2.14 25.13
C MET A 251 -5.07 0.69 24.70
N PHE A 252 -4.06 0.02 24.14
CA PHE A 252 -4.18 -1.34 23.61
C PHE A 252 -3.49 -2.35 24.53
N VAL A 253 -4.27 -3.34 24.97
CA VAL A 253 -3.80 -4.43 25.83
C VAL A 253 -2.72 -5.23 25.11
N GLY A 254 -1.62 -5.52 25.79
CA GLY A 254 -0.54 -6.39 25.29
C GLY A 254 0.57 -5.67 24.52
N VAL A 255 0.35 -4.46 24.00
CA VAL A 255 1.37 -3.72 23.26
C VAL A 255 2.53 -3.27 24.15
N GLY A 256 2.23 -2.77 25.36
CA GLY A 256 3.25 -2.40 26.34
C GLY A 256 4.12 -3.58 26.77
N ALA A 257 3.51 -4.75 27.00
CA ALA A 257 4.23 -5.97 27.40
C ALA A 257 5.16 -6.47 26.29
N SER A 258 4.77 -6.37 25.02
CA SER A 258 5.64 -6.72 23.89
C SER A 258 6.88 -5.82 23.86
N ARG A 259 6.71 -4.51 24.01
CA ARG A 259 7.83 -3.56 24.00
C ARG A 259 8.85 -3.81 25.11
N VAL A 260 8.39 -4.19 26.31
CA VAL A 260 9.31 -4.56 27.39
C VAL A 260 10.16 -5.75 26.97
N ARG A 261 9.55 -6.80 26.39
CA ARG A 261 10.31 -7.97 25.90
C ARG A 261 11.31 -7.56 24.81
N ASP A 262 10.87 -6.78 23.83
CA ASP A 262 11.71 -6.34 22.72
C ASP A 262 12.90 -5.48 23.19
N LEU A 263 12.69 -4.63 24.20
CA LEU A 263 13.74 -3.82 24.84
C LEU A 263 14.81 -4.73 25.49
N PHE A 264 14.39 -5.70 26.30
CA PHE A 264 15.32 -6.63 26.95
C PHE A 264 16.04 -7.53 25.94
N GLU A 265 15.39 -7.95 24.86
CA GLU A 265 16.03 -8.72 23.79
C GLU A 265 17.09 -7.90 23.03
N GLN A 266 16.82 -6.61 22.78
CA GLN A 266 17.81 -5.71 22.16
C GLN A 266 19.00 -5.48 23.08
N ALA A 267 18.77 -5.14 24.35
CA ALA A 267 19.85 -4.94 25.32
C ALA A 267 20.70 -6.20 25.53
N LYS A 268 20.11 -7.39 25.49
CA LYS A 268 20.84 -8.66 25.61
C LYS A 268 21.79 -8.90 24.43
N LYS A 269 21.47 -8.41 23.22
CA LYS A 269 22.35 -8.52 22.04
C LYS A 269 23.59 -7.63 22.16
N GLU A 270 23.48 -6.54 22.90
CA GLU A 270 24.57 -5.58 23.15
C GLU A 270 25.19 -5.72 24.54
N ALA A 271 24.98 -6.87 25.20
CA ALA A 271 25.50 -7.10 26.55
C ALA A 271 27.05 -7.05 26.59
N PRO A 272 27.66 -6.46 27.64
CA PRO A 272 27.03 -5.80 28.79
C PRO A 272 26.43 -4.43 28.43
N ALA A 273 25.23 -4.13 28.93
CA ALA A 273 24.49 -2.89 28.66
C ALA A 273 23.63 -2.47 29.86
N ILE A 274 23.25 -1.19 29.91
CA ILE A 274 22.36 -0.62 30.95
C ILE A 274 21.02 -0.23 30.32
N ILE A 275 19.93 -0.62 30.98
CA ILE A 275 18.57 -0.16 30.68
C ILE A 275 18.14 0.79 31.80
N PHE A 276 17.69 1.99 31.43
CA PHE A 276 17.20 3.03 32.33
C PHE A 276 15.77 3.44 31.98
#